data_AF-A0A8I1PZA8-F1
#
_entry.id   AF-A0A8I1PZA8-F1
#
_cell.length_a   1.000
_cell.length_b   1.000
_cell.length_c   1.000
_cell.angle_alpha   90.00
_cell.angle_beta   90.00
_cell.angle_gamma   90.00
#
_symmetry.space_group_name_H-M   'P 1'
#
loop_
_entity.id
_entity.type
_entity.pdbx_description
1 polymer ?
#
loop_
_entity_poly.entity_id
_entity_poly.type
_entity_poly.pdbx_seq_one_letter_code
_entity_poly.pdbx_strand_id
1 'polypeptide(L)'
;MTDDWLALLAASPWALPIMAALVVGDAFLVVIPGEAAVTTFGALAVSTGSPSLFAVIAVAALAAATGDIACYVVGRAIGIQRWRWMRARRVQDAFTWAHAALDRRGGSLMFTARFIPFARLAVNLVAGSSRMSLLRYLPLVAAAATAWAIYQALVGAAVAALIPGGTVAAVLVSIGVALLLGFTVDLIVARVRRRSRAAAGAAVGENGSVTRLPRIAMPARLSDADGADARVGLANAIFDDVAALVRAEDLDVVVVRDADLTGFDGLVLPGGGDVDPARYGGDTAAACYDVNPAQDDLDLDIAAAAVAAGLPILGVCRGLQVLNVSFGGTLVEDLAASDVLHTPGDDGCGELEWTWHPVAVAPGSRLRGDLPADEIAVASGHHQAIRDLGEGLIATATATDGVVEAVEHETLPIVAVQWHPEAEGTPAELAAAPFAVFADLVRAGCLAQR
;
A
#
# COMPACT_ATOMS: atom_id res chain seq x y z
N MET A 1 35.75 -35.41 16.64
CA MET A 1 35.14 -35.88 15.37
C MET A 1 34.45 -34.76 14.62
N THR A 2 33.48 -34.02 15.16
CA THR A 2 32.82 -32.93 14.41
C THR A 2 33.69 -31.68 14.21
N ASP A 3 34.51 -31.33 15.20
CA ASP A 3 35.39 -30.13 15.11
C ASP A 3 36.56 -30.33 14.13
N ASP A 4 37.07 -31.56 14.00
CA ASP A 4 38.17 -31.92 13.08
C ASP A 4 37.76 -31.75 11.61
N TRP A 5 36.52 -32.14 11.27
CA TRP A 5 35.99 -31.96 9.91
C TRP A 5 35.74 -30.49 9.56
N LEU A 6 35.30 -29.68 10.53
CA LEU A 6 35.11 -28.24 10.33
C LEU A 6 36.44 -27.51 10.13
N ALA A 7 37.49 -27.89 10.85
CA ALA A 7 38.83 -27.36 10.66
C ALA A 7 39.43 -27.75 9.29
N LEU A 8 39.23 -29.00 8.85
CA LEU A 8 39.61 -29.46 7.50
C LEU A 8 38.85 -28.73 6.39
N LEU A 9 37.56 -28.46 6.59
CA LEU A 9 36.75 -27.63 5.70
C LEU A 9 37.24 -26.19 5.67
N ALA A 10 37.59 -25.60 6.81
CA ALA A 10 38.06 -24.22 6.90
C ALA A 10 39.43 -24.01 6.22
N ALA A 11 40.31 -25.01 6.29
CA ALA A 11 41.59 -25.02 5.58
C ALA A 11 41.47 -25.36 4.09
N SER A 12 40.30 -25.80 3.62
CA SER A 12 40.07 -26.16 2.23
C SER A 12 40.00 -24.91 1.34
N PRO A 13 40.58 -24.92 0.13
CA PRO A 13 40.41 -23.84 -0.84
C PRO A 13 38.93 -23.63 -1.24
N TRP A 14 38.06 -24.60 -0.96
CA TRP A 14 36.64 -24.54 -1.23
C TRP A 14 35.80 -23.89 -0.11
N ALA A 15 36.39 -23.57 1.04
CA ALA A 15 35.69 -22.95 2.18
C ALA A 15 34.89 -21.70 1.77
N LEU A 16 35.60 -20.69 1.24
CA LEU A 16 35.01 -19.41 0.86
C LEU A 16 34.08 -19.53 -0.38
N PRO A 17 34.43 -20.31 -1.43
CA PRO A 17 33.49 -20.58 -2.53
C PRO A 17 32.19 -21.26 -2.11
N ILE A 18 32.24 -22.25 -1.21
CA ILE A 18 31.04 -22.92 -0.70
C ILE A 18 30.18 -21.95 0.11
N MET A 19 30.80 -21.16 0.99
CA MET A 19 30.11 -20.11 1.73
C MET A 19 29.43 -19.11 0.77
N ALA A 20 30.16 -18.64 -0.24
CA ALA A 20 29.63 -17.72 -1.24
C ALA A 20 28.44 -18.33 -1.99
N ALA A 21 28.52 -19.59 -2.40
CA ALA A 21 27.42 -20.29 -3.07
C ALA A 21 26.17 -20.40 -2.19
N LEU A 22 26.34 -20.70 -0.90
CA LEU A 22 25.24 -20.73 0.07
C LEU A 22 24.61 -19.35 0.26
N VAL A 23 25.42 -18.30 0.35
CA VAL A 23 24.94 -16.91 0.50
C VAL A 23 24.21 -16.43 -0.76
N VAL A 24 24.71 -16.76 -1.96
CA VAL A 24 24.00 -16.46 -3.22
C VAL A 24 22.70 -17.24 -3.30
N GLY A 25 22.71 -18.53 -2.96
CA GLY A 25 21.51 -19.36 -2.96
C GLY A 25 20.42 -18.88 -2.01
N ASP A 26 20.81 -18.43 -0.81
CA ASP A 26 19.93 -17.82 0.19
C ASP A 26 19.19 -16.58 -0.36
N ALA A 27 19.76 -15.86 -1.33
CA ALA A 27 19.07 -14.74 -1.98
C ALA A 27 17.78 -15.19 -2.69
N PHE A 28 17.73 -16.43 -3.21
CA PHE A 28 16.60 -16.97 -3.98
C PHE A 28 15.75 -17.95 -3.19
N LEU A 29 16.34 -18.68 -2.24
CA LEU A 29 15.72 -19.79 -1.55
C LEU A 29 15.84 -19.58 -0.05
N VAL A 30 14.72 -19.22 0.58
CA VAL A 30 14.63 -18.97 2.04
C VAL A 30 15.00 -20.20 2.90
N VAL A 31 15.12 -21.37 2.27
CA VAL A 31 15.49 -22.63 2.95
C VAL A 31 17.01 -22.79 3.07
N ILE A 32 17.82 -22.00 2.34
CA ILE A 32 19.28 -22.14 2.36
C ILE A 32 19.87 -21.36 3.54
N PRO A 33 20.66 -21.98 4.42
CA PRO A 33 21.14 -21.33 5.65
C PRO A 33 22.38 -20.45 5.41
N GLY A 34 22.25 -19.43 4.54
CA GLY A 34 23.34 -18.51 4.20
C GLY A 34 23.88 -17.73 5.41
N GLU A 35 22.98 -17.29 6.30
CA GLU A 35 23.33 -16.64 7.57
C GLU A 35 24.17 -17.53 8.48
N ALA A 36 23.71 -18.77 8.70
CA ALA A 36 24.42 -19.72 9.55
C ALA A 36 25.80 -20.06 8.97
N ALA A 37 25.94 -20.11 7.64
CA ALA A 37 27.24 -20.31 7.00
C ALA A 37 28.21 -19.17 7.34
N VAL A 38 27.82 -17.91 7.16
CA VAL A 38 28.69 -16.75 7.47
C VAL A 38 29.04 -16.68 8.95
N THR A 39 28.08 -16.93 9.84
CA THR A 39 28.32 -17.01 11.28
C THR A 39 29.29 -18.14 11.63
N THR A 40 29.16 -19.31 11.01
CA THR A 40 30.06 -20.46 11.22
C THR A 40 31.48 -20.13 10.76
N PHE A 41 31.64 -19.54 9.58
CA PHE A 41 32.96 -19.16 9.07
C PHE A 41 33.57 -17.99 9.86
N GLY A 42 32.77 -17.07 10.41
CA GLY A 42 33.22 -16.04 11.34
C GLY A 42 33.74 -16.64 12.66
N ALA A 43 33.07 -17.65 13.20
CA ALA A 43 33.53 -18.41 14.36
C ALA A 43 34.84 -19.17 14.06
N LEU A 44 34.92 -19.86 12.92
CA LEU A 44 36.10 -20.60 12.49
C LEU A 44 37.31 -19.70 12.26
N ALA A 45 37.09 -18.48 11.74
CA ALA A 45 38.15 -17.51 11.51
C ALA A 45 38.87 -17.12 12.81
N VAL A 46 38.16 -17.02 13.92
CA VAL A 46 38.74 -16.71 15.25
C VAL A 46 39.34 -17.95 15.90
N SER A 47 38.70 -19.11 15.78
CA SER A 47 39.14 -20.33 16.47
C SER A 47 40.33 -21.03 15.80
N THR A 48 40.43 -20.94 14.47
CA THR A 48 41.46 -21.65 13.67
C THR A 48 42.44 -20.73 12.95
N GLY A 49 42.09 -19.45 12.81
CA GLY A 49 42.89 -18.46 12.07
C GLY A 49 42.79 -18.56 10.54
N SER A 50 42.05 -19.54 10.00
CA SER A 50 41.88 -19.75 8.55
C SER A 50 40.45 -20.21 8.24
N PRO A 51 39.70 -19.57 7.32
CA PRO A 51 40.05 -18.37 6.55
C PRO A 51 40.09 -17.10 7.42
N SER A 52 40.77 -16.04 6.96
CA SER A 52 40.83 -14.78 7.70
C SER A 52 39.44 -14.15 7.82
N LEU A 53 39.16 -13.51 8.96
CA LEU A 53 37.86 -12.88 9.20
C LEU A 53 37.52 -11.82 8.14
N PHE A 54 38.54 -11.09 7.67
CA PHE A 54 38.40 -10.14 6.57
C PHE A 54 37.97 -10.82 5.26
N ALA A 55 38.57 -11.96 4.91
CA ALA A 55 38.20 -12.71 3.71
C ALA A 55 36.77 -13.26 3.80
N VAL A 56 36.34 -13.71 5.00
CA VAL A 56 34.96 -14.12 5.25
C VAL A 56 34.00 -12.96 4.99
N ILE A 57 34.25 -11.79 5.58
CA ILE A 57 33.40 -10.60 5.42
C ILE A 57 33.35 -10.16 3.95
N ALA A 58 34.51 -10.04 3.29
CA ALA A 58 34.58 -9.56 1.91
C ALA A 58 33.86 -10.50 0.93
N VAL A 59 34.09 -11.81 1.05
CA VAL A 59 33.43 -12.80 0.19
C VAL A 59 31.94 -12.88 0.47
N ALA A 60 31.52 -12.85 1.74
CA ALA A 60 30.11 -12.84 2.12
C ALA A 60 29.39 -11.58 1.59
N ALA A 61 30.00 -10.40 1.71
CA ALA A 61 29.43 -9.15 1.20
C ALA A 61 29.26 -9.18 -0.32
N LEU A 62 30.29 -9.64 -1.05
CA LEU A 62 30.23 -9.75 -2.51
C LEU A 62 29.19 -10.77 -2.96
N ALA A 63 29.16 -11.95 -2.32
CA ALA A 63 28.19 -12.99 -2.62
C ALA A 63 26.76 -12.51 -2.39
N ALA A 64 26.52 -11.82 -1.27
CA ALA A 64 25.21 -11.36 -0.91
C ALA A 64 24.73 -10.21 -1.83
N ALA A 65 25.61 -9.25 -2.15
CA ALA A 65 25.33 -8.22 -3.15
C ALA A 65 25.05 -8.83 -4.54
N THR A 66 25.80 -9.86 -4.94
CA THR A 66 25.58 -10.57 -6.21
C THR A 66 24.19 -11.21 -6.25
N GLY A 67 23.76 -11.86 -5.18
CA GLY A 67 22.42 -12.44 -5.08
C GLY A 67 21.30 -11.39 -5.18
N ASP A 68 21.45 -10.26 -4.49
CA ASP A 68 20.47 -9.17 -4.52
C ASP A 68 20.42 -8.47 -5.88
N ILE A 69 21.57 -8.26 -6.53
CA ILE A 69 21.64 -7.74 -7.90
C ILE A 69 20.97 -8.71 -8.87
N ALA A 70 21.18 -10.01 -8.72
CA ALA A 70 20.52 -10.99 -9.55
C ALA A 70 19.00 -11.00 -9.34
N CYS A 71 18.52 -10.84 -8.10
CA CYS A 71 17.08 -10.64 -7.83
C CYS A 71 16.55 -9.37 -8.50
N TYR A 72 17.29 -8.27 -8.44
CA TYR A 72 16.95 -7.03 -9.15
C TYR A 72 16.91 -7.21 -10.67
N VAL A 73 17.89 -7.90 -11.26
CA VAL A 73 17.91 -8.18 -12.70
C VAL A 73 16.73 -9.06 -13.10
N VAL A 74 16.38 -10.06 -12.28
CA VAL A 74 15.18 -10.88 -12.48
C VAL A 74 13.93 -10.02 -12.44
N GLY A 75 13.79 -9.14 -11.43
CA GLY A 75 12.67 -8.20 -11.33
C GLY A 75 12.57 -7.29 -12.55
N ARG A 76 13.70 -6.77 -13.03
CA ARG A 76 13.79 -5.87 -14.18
C ARG A 76 13.52 -6.56 -15.53
N ALA A 77 13.95 -7.81 -15.70
CA ALA A 77 13.87 -8.53 -16.96
C ALA A 77 12.58 -9.34 -17.12
N ILE A 78 12.05 -9.87 -16.01
CA ILE A 78 10.95 -10.84 -16.01
C ILE A 78 9.67 -10.25 -15.38
N GLY A 79 9.78 -9.22 -14.54
CA GLY A 79 8.69 -8.67 -13.75
C GLY A 79 8.27 -9.60 -12.61
N ILE A 80 7.30 -9.14 -11.80
CA ILE A 80 6.83 -9.84 -10.59
C ILE A 80 5.57 -10.71 -10.81
N GLN A 81 5.06 -10.83 -12.05
CA GLN A 81 3.77 -11.52 -12.35
C GLN A 81 3.88 -12.78 -13.23
N ARG A 82 5.06 -13.10 -13.76
CA ARG A 82 5.18 -14.08 -14.86
C ARG A 82 4.91 -15.54 -14.43
N TRP A 83 5.17 -15.91 -13.17
CA TRP A 83 5.10 -17.31 -12.71
C TRP A 83 3.92 -17.56 -11.76
N ARG A 84 3.31 -18.76 -11.80
CA ARG A 84 2.11 -19.12 -11.01
C ARG A 84 2.29 -18.96 -9.50
N TRP A 85 3.48 -19.22 -8.98
CA TRP A 85 3.78 -19.07 -7.55
C TRP A 85 3.95 -17.60 -7.13
N MET A 86 4.37 -16.72 -8.04
CA MET A 86 4.46 -15.28 -7.78
C MET A 86 3.08 -14.65 -7.62
N ARG A 87 2.06 -15.21 -8.31
CA ARG A 87 0.64 -14.80 -8.22
C ARG A 87 -0.08 -15.28 -6.95
N ALA A 88 0.63 -15.93 -6.01
CA ALA A 88 0.04 -16.33 -4.74
C ALA A 88 -0.24 -15.10 -3.87
N ARG A 89 -1.42 -15.05 -3.23
CA ARG A 89 -1.89 -13.92 -2.41
C ARG A 89 -0.84 -13.39 -1.42
N ARG A 90 -0.20 -14.29 -0.65
CA ARG A 90 0.86 -13.92 0.32
C ARG A 90 2.11 -13.31 -0.32
N VAL A 91 2.43 -13.68 -1.56
CA VAL A 91 3.61 -13.17 -2.29
C VAL A 91 3.29 -11.81 -2.91
N GLN A 92 2.07 -11.63 -3.39
CA GLN A 92 1.56 -10.34 -3.88
C GLN A 92 1.46 -9.31 -2.76
N ASP A 93 0.90 -9.66 -1.61
CA ASP A 93 0.85 -8.78 -0.43
C ASP A 93 2.26 -8.29 -0.03
N ALA A 94 3.27 -9.17 -0.15
CA ALA A 94 4.66 -8.84 0.13
C ALA A 94 5.29 -7.91 -0.93
N PHE A 95 4.94 -8.09 -2.21
CA PHE A 95 5.39 -7.19 -3.29
C PHE A 95 4.74 -5.81 -3.21
N THR A 96 3.45 -5.73 -2.88
CA THR A 96 2.73 -4.47 -2.67
C THR A 96 3.28 -3.72 -1.46
N TRP A 97 3.53 -4.43 -0.35
CA TRP A 97 4.22 -3.85 0.80
C TRP A 97 5.63 -3.36 0.42
N ALA A 98 6.38 -4.13 -0.36
CA ALA A 98 7.74 -3.77 -0.75
C ALA A 98 7.79 -2.56 -1.70
N HIS A 99 6.81 -2.39 -2.60
CA HIS A 99 6.63 -1.16 -3.39
C HIS A 99 6.39 0.02 -2.44
N ALA A 100 5.29 -0.02 -1.67
CA ALA A 100 4.91 1.06 -0.77
C ALA A 100 6.00 1.42 0.26
N ALA A 101 6.81 0.45 0.68
CA ALA A 101 7.91 0.67 1.61
C ALA A 101 9.15 1.28 0.94
N LEU A 102 9.44 0.94 -0.32
CA LEU A 102 10.54 1.54 -1.10
C LEU A 102 10.27 2.99 -1.43
N ASP A 103 9.02 3.32 -1.74
CA ASP A 103 8.58 4.68 -2.09
C ASP A 103 8.61 5.59 -0.85
N ARG A 104 8.20 5.09 0.32
CA ARG A 104 8.17 5.86 1.59
C ARG A 104 9.52 6.04 2.28
N ARG A 105 10.46 5.10 2.16
CA ARG A 105 11.70 5.07 2.97
C ARG A 105 13.00 5.03 2.17
N GLY A 106 12.92 4.98 0.84
CA GLY A 106 14.07 4.93 -0.06
C GLY A 106 15.10 3.87 0.35
N GLY A 107 16.39 4.22 0.25
CA GLY A 107 17.52 3.31 0.52
C GLY A 107 17.65 2.81 1.96
N SER A 108 16.93 3.38 2.94
CA SER A 108 16.97 2.89 4.33
C SER A 108 16.25 1.55 4.52
N LEU A 109 15.27 1.25 3.66
CA LEU A 109 14.55 -0.03 3.69
C LEU A 109 15.40 -1.18 3.17
N MET A 110 16.27 -0.94 2.18
CA MET A 110 17.22 -1.93 1.67
C MET A 110 18.12 -2.48 2.79
N PHE A 111 18.39 -1.66 3.81
CA PHE A 111 19.18 -2.04 4.97
C PHE A 111 18.40 -2.91 5.95
N THR A 112 17.16 -2.53 6.28
CA THR A 112 16.34 -3.23 7.28
C THR A 112 15.67 -4.49 6.74
N ALA A 113 15.25 -4.50 5.47
CA ALA A 113 14.66 -5.66 4.79
C ALA A 113 15.64 -6.84 4.69
N ARG A 114 16.94 -6.57 4.77
CA ARG A 114 17.99 -7.60 4.73
C ARG A 114 17.97 -8.54 5.93
N PHE A 115 17.42 -8.10 7.06
CA PHE A 115 17.36 -8.88 8.31
C PHE A 115 16.03 -9.61 8.49
N ILE A 116 15.11 -9.49 7.52
CA ILE A 116 13.79 -10.12 7.56
C ILE A 116 13.71 -11.14 6.41
N PRO A 117 13.57 -12.44 6.72
CA PRO A 117 13.36 -13.48 5.71
C PRO A 117 12.17 -13.11 4.80
N PHE A 118 12.28 -13.40 3.50
CA PHE A 118 11.35 -13.00 2.42
C PHE A 118 11.31 -11.49 2.07
N ALA A 119 11.46 -10.58 3.03
CA ALA A 119 11.40 -9.14 2.75
C ALA A 119 12.54 -8.69 1.82
N ARG A 120 13.76 -9.20 2.04
CA ARG A 120 14.92 -8.96 1.14
C ARG A 120 14.64 -9.35 -0.31
N LEU A 121 14.04 -10.52 -0.51
CA LEU A 121 13.73 -11.04 -1.85
C LEU A 121 12.68 -10.16 -2.54
N ALA A 122 11.59 -9.82 -1.81
CA ALA A 122 10.53 -8.97 -2.32
C ALA A 122 11.04 -7.57 -2.68
N VAL A 123 11.80 -6.93 -1.79
CA VAL A 123 12.32 -5.57 -1.96
C VAL A 123 13.31 -5.48 -3.14
N ASN A 124 14.20 -6.45 -3.34
CA ASN A 124 15.14 -6.44 -4.47
C ASN A 124 14.46 -6.75 -5.81
N LEU A 125 13.50 -7.69 -5.84
CA LEU A 125 12.68 -7.96 -7.03
C LEU A 125 11.86 -6.74 -7.43
N VAL A 126 11.22 -6.10 -6.45
CA VAL A 126 10.42 -4.89 -6.66
C VAL A 126 11.29 -3.73 -7.15
N ALA A 127 12.44 -3.46 -6.51
CA ALA A 127 13.37 -2.43 -7.00
C ALA A 127 13.80 -2.65 -8.46
N GLY A 128 13.90 -3.91 -8.87
CA GLY A 128 14.15 -4.32 -10.25
C GLY A 128 12.97 -4.01 -11.18
N SER A 129 11.76 -4.42 -10.80
CA SER A 129 10.55 -4.20 -11.61
C SER A 129 10.21 -2.73 -11.75
N SER A 130 10.39 -1.92 -10.71
CA SER A 130 10.20 -0.46 -10.72
C SER A 130 11.33 0.30 -11.43
N ARG A 131 12.21 -0.40 -12.15
CA ARG A 131 13.32 0.14 -12.96
C ARG A 131 14.23 1.16 -12.25
N MET A 132 14.40 1.06 -10.92
CA MET A 132 15.29 1.93 -10.15
C MET A 132 16.67 2.03 -10.82
N SER A 133 17.25 3.23 -10.95
CA SER A 133 18.50 3.38 -11.70
C SER A 133 19.64 2.57 -11.05
N LEU A 134 20.40 1.84 -11.88
CA LEU A 134 21.50 0.98 -11.42
C LEU A 134 22.53 1.77 -10.59
N LEU A 135 22.73 3.04 -10.95
CA LEU A 135 23.64 3.97 -10.27
C LEU A 135 23.20 4.33 -8.85
N ARG A 136 21.88 4.32 -8.57
CA ARG A 136 21.35 4.54 -7.21
C ARG A 136 21.26 3.24 -6.43
N TYR A 137 20.95 2.13 -7.11
CA TYR A 137 20.76 0.82 -6.48
C TYR A 137 22.06 0.17 -5.99
N LEU A 138 23.11 0.15 -6.84
CA LEU A 138 24.39 -0.50 -6.52
C LEU A 138 25.05 -0.04 -5.20
N PRO A 139 25.19 1.27 -4.91
CA PRO A 139 25.82 1.70 -3.65
C PRO A 139 25.00 1.31 -2.42
N LEU A 140 23.66 1.32 -2.51
CA LEU A 140 22.77 0.93 -1.42
C LEU A 140 22.88 -0.55 -1.09
N VAL A 141 22.84 -1.42 -2.11
CA VAL A 141 23.00 -2.86 -1.95
C VAL A 141 24.39 -3.20 -1.44
N ALA A 142 25.44 -2.56 -1.97
CA ALA A 142 26.80 -2.79 -1.52
C ALA A 142 26.95 -2.42 -0.03
N ALA A 143 26.39 -1.28 0.40
CA ALA A 143 26.41 -0.87 1.81
C ALA A 143 25.64 -1.84 2.71
N ALA A 144 24.42 -2.24 2.30
CA ALA A 144 23.59 -3.18 3.07
C ALA A 144 24.22 -4.58 3.16
N ALA A 145 24.76 -5.10 2.06
CA ALA A 145 25.45 -6.39 2.01
C ALA A 145 26.71 -6.41 2.87
N THR A 146 27.48 -5.33 2.83
CA THR A 146 28.69 -5.18 3.64
C THR A 146 28.35 -5.12 5.13
N ALA A 147 27.35 -4.31 5.52
CA ALA A 147 26.96 -4.20 6.92
C ALA A 147 26.43 -5.53 7.50
N TRP A 148 25.63 -6.27 6.74
CA TRP A 148 25.15 -7.59 7.14
C TRP A 148 26.29 -8.61 7.25
N ALA A 149 27.23 -8.62 6.30
CA ALA A 149 28.37 -9.54 6.34
C ALA A 149 29.26 -9.27 7.56
N ILE A 150 29.52 -7.99 7.87
CA ILE A 150 30.24 -7.57 9.08
C ILE A 150 29.49 -8.06 10.31
N TYR A 151 28.19 -7.77 10.42
CA TYR A 151 27.38 -8.18 11.56
C TYR A 151 27.43 -9.70 11.79
N GLN A 152 27.14 -10.51 10.77
CA GLN A 152 27.06 -11.96 10.91
C GLN A 152 28.41 -12.60 11.22
N ALA A 153 29.49 -12.13 10.59
CA ALA A 153 30.83 -12.63 10.84
C ALA A 153 31.32 -12.26 12.25
N LEU A 154 31.04 -11.03 12.71
CA LEU A 154 31.41 -10.57 14.05
C LEU A 154 30.61 -11.28 15.15
N VAL A 155 29.33 -11.55 14.93
CA VAL A 155 28.52 -12.35 15.85
C VAL A 155 29.12 -13.75 16.00
N GLY A 156 29.45 -14.42 14.88
CA GLY A 156 30.11 -15.73 14.92
C GLY A 156 31.44 -15.71 15.66
N ALA A 157 32.29 -14.72 15.33
CA ALA A 157 33.57 -14.49 15.98
C ALA A 157 33.44 -14.27 17.51
N ALA A 158 32.49 -13.42 17.93
CA ALA A 158 32.25 -13.10 19.33
C ALA A 158 31.72 -14.31 20.11
N VAL A 159 30.77 -15.07 19.54
CA VAL A 159 30.24 -16.28 20.17
C VAL A 159 31.34 -17.34 20.36
N ALA A 160 32.20 -17.53 19.37
CA ALA A 160 33.35 -18.44 19.47
C ALA A 160 34.37 -18.01 20.53
N ALA A 161 34.56 -16.70 20.72
CA ALA A 161 35.46 -16.16 21.74
C ALA A 161 34.89 -16.24 23.17
N LEU A 162 33.56 -16.16 23.31
CA LEU A 162 32.88 -16.04 24.62
C LEU A 162 32.36 -17.37 25.18
N ILE A 163 32.09 -18.37 24.35
CA ILE A 163 31.54 -19.67 24.79
C ILE A 163 32.62 -20.76 24.72
N PRO A 164 33.14 -21.24 25.86
CA PRO A 164 33.99 -22.43 25.89
C PRO A 164 33.13 -23.67 25.62
N GLY A 165 33.17 -24.21 24.39
CA GLY A 165 32.32 -25.38 24.05
C GLY A 165 32.26 -25.82 22.59
N GLY A 166 33.10 -25.29 21.70
CA GLY A 166 33.21 -25.73 20.30
C GLY A 166 32.24 -25.02 19.34
N THR A 167 32.65 -24.97 18.07
CA THR A 167 31.99 -24.24 16.97
C THR A 167 30.57 -24.73 16.72
N VAL A 168 30.30 -26.01 16.99
CA VAL A 168 28.96 -26.62 16.86
C VAL A 168 27.98 -26.04 17.88
N ALA A 169 28.41 -25.81 19.13
CA ALA A 169 27.56 -25.19 20.15
C ALA A 169 27.20 -23.74 19.77
N ALA A 170 28.16 -23.00 19.21
CA ALA A 170 27.94 -21.64 18.70
C ALA A 170 26.87 -21.58 17.59
N VAL A 171 26.90 -22.54 16.66
CA VAL A 171 25.93 -22.65 15.56
C VAL A 171 24.54 -23.05 16.06
N LEU A 172 24.45 -23.99 17.00
CA LEU A 172 23.17 -24.37 17.60
C LEU A 172 22.56 -23.22 18.42
N VAL A 173 23.39 -22.46 19.13
CA VAL A 173 22.97 -21.27 19.88
C VAL A 173 22.51 -20.16 18.93
N SER A 174 23.20 -19.91 17.80
CA SER A 174 22.77 -18.87 16.85
C SER A 174 21.45 -19.22 16.15
N ILE A 175 21.24 -20.50 15.79
CA ILE A 175 19.95 -20.98 15.27
C ILE A 175 18.86 -20.82 16.34
N GLY A 176 19.15 -21.16 17.59
CA GLY A 176 18.24 -20.97 18.71
C GLY A 176 17.85 -19.50 18.93
N VAL A 177 18.81 -18.58 18.87
CA VAL A 177 18.58 -17.13 18.98
C VAL A 177 17.76 -16.61 17.80
N ALA A 178 18.04 -17.05 16.57
CA ALA A 178 17.27 -16.65 15.39
C ALA A 178 15.80 -17.11 15.46
N LEU A 179 15.56 -18.36 15.87
CA LEU A 179 14.21 -18.89 16.09
C LEU A 179 13.49 -18.17 17.23
N LEU A 180 14.20 -17.86 18.32
CA LEU A 180 13.65 -17.11 19.45
C LEU A 180 13.28 -15.68 19.05
N LEU A 181 14.11 -15.01 18.25
CA LEU A 181 13.87 -13.66 17.75
C LEU A 181 12.65 -13.66 16.80
N GLY A 182 12.56 -14.62 15.87
CA GLY A 182 11.40 -14.79 15.00
C GLY A 182 10.11 -15.02 15.80
N PHE A 183 10.14 -15.92 16.78
CA PHE A 183 9.00 -16.18 17.67
C PHE A 183 8.64 -14.95 18.52
N THR A 184 9.63 -14.17 18.96
CA THR A 184 9.41 -12.94 19.73
C THR A 184 8.79 -11.84 18.87
N VAL A 185 9.22 -11.70 17.61
CA VAL A 185 8.59 -10.79 16.63
C VAL A 185 7.16 -11.23 16.37
N ASP A 186 6.90 -12.52 16.12
CA ASP A 186 5.54 -13.05 15.95
C ASP A 186 4.68 -12.82 17.19
N LEU A 187 5.24 -12.98 18.40
CA LEU A 187 4.57 -12.67 19.66
C LEU A 187 4.31 -11.17 19.82
N ILE A 188 5.24 -10.30 19.44
CA ILE A 188 5.08 -8.84 19.50
C ILE A 188 4.02 -8.40 18.50
N VAL A 189 4.04 -8.88 17.26
CA VAL A 189 3.02 -8.59 16.25
C VAL A 189 1.66 -9.11 16.70
N ALA A 190 1.60 -10.34 17.23
CA ALA A 190 0.37 -10.90 17.79
C ALA A 190 -0.10 -10.11 19.02
N ARG A 191 0.81 -9.58 19.84
CA ARG A 191 0.49 -8.80 21.05
C ARG A 191 0.16 -7.35 20.75
N VAL A 192 0.71 -6.75 19.70
CA VAL A 192 0.30 -5.45 19.15
C VAL A 192 -1.08 -5.58 18.55
N ARG A 193 -1.34 -6.60 17.71
CA ARG A 193 -2.69 -6.90 17.20
C ARG A 193 -3.70 -7.22 18.30
N ARG A 194 -3.29 -7.96 19.33
CA ARG A 194 -4.11 -8.22 20.53
C ARG A 194 -4.26 -6.99 21.42
N ARG A 195 -3.28 -6.09 21.49
CA ARG A 195 -3.40 -4.80 22.21
C ARG A 195 -4.26 -3.81 21.44
N SER A 196 -4.27 -3.81 20.11
CA SER A 196 -5.26 -3.07 19.32
C SER A 196 -6.66 -3.63 19.55
N ARG A 197 -6.81 -4.96 19.62
CA ARG A 197 -8.10 -5.62 19.98
C ARG A 197 -8.49 -5.49 21.46
N ALA A 198 -7.52 -5.42 22.38
CA ALA A 198 -7.75 -5.31 23.82
C ALA A 198 -7.84 -3.87 24.30
N ALA A 199 -7.21 -2.89 23.62
CA ALA A 199 -7.49 -1.47 23.81
C ALA A 199 -8.89 -1.14 23.29
N ALA A 200 -9.32 -1.76 22.18
CA ALA A 200 -10.71 -1.78 21.74
C ALA A 200 -11.67 -2.52 22.71
N GLY A 201 -11.14 -3.37 23.61
CA GLY A 201 -11.93 -4.11 24.60
C GLY A 201 -11.83 -3.61 26.05
N ALA A 202 -10.86 -2.73 26.37
CA ALA A 202 -10.54 -2.27 27.72
C ALA A 202 -10.82 -0.78 27.93
N ALA A 203 -11.31 -0.05 26.93
CA ALA A 203 -12.06 1.19 27.12
C ALA A 203 -13.49 0.93 27.67
N VAL A 204 -13.62 -0.11 28.50
CA VAL A 204 -14.85 -0.60 29.12
C VAL A 204 -14.62 -0.55 30.64
N GLY A 205 -15.22 0.46 31.28
CA GLY A 205 -15.16 0.75 32.72
C GLY A 205 -14.42 2.07 32.98
N GLU A 206 -15.03 3.17 33.42
CA GLU A 206 -16.22 3.41 34.24
C GLU A 206 -17.01 4.62 33.70
N ASN A 207 -18.34 4.61 33.91
CA ASN A 207 -19.37 5.60 33.51
C ASN A 207 -20.00 5.48 32.11
N GLY A 208 -20.87 4.48 31.94
CA GLY A 208 -22.30 4.76 31.66
C GLY A 208 -22.78 5.12 30.26
N SER A 209 -21.95 5.37 29.25
CA SER A 209 -22.40 5.41 27.85
C SER A 209 -21.30 4.99 26.87
N VAL A 210 -21.42 3.78 26.33
CA VAL A 210 -20.55 3.32 25.23
C VAL A 210 -21.01 4.02 23.96
N THR A 211 -20.31 5.06 23.53
CA THR A 211 -20.49 5.59 22.17
C THR A 211 -19.78 4.65 21.21
N ARG A 212 -20.53 3.75 20.58
CA ARG A 212 -20.08 3.00 19.41
C ARG A 212 -19.54 4.01 18.37
N LEU A 213 -18.43 3.70 17.72
CA LEU A 213 -17.98 4.51 16.57
C LEU A 213 -19.08 4.56 15.51
N PRO A 214 -19.30 5.71 14.85
CA PRO A 214 -20.27 5.79 13.76
C PRO A 214 -19.91 4.81 12.64
N ARG A 215 -20.92 4.10 12.14
CA ARG A 215 -20.75 3.10 11.09
C ARG A 215 -20.98 3.73 9.74
N ILE A 216 -20.00 3.59 8.87
CA ILE A 216 -20.04 4.14 7.52
C ILE A 216 -20.23 3.00 6.53
N ALA A 217 -21.30 3.07 5.75
CA ALA A 217 -21.52 2.17 4.65
C ALA A 217 -20.57 2.52 3.49
N MET A 218 -20.02 1.50 2.85
CA MET A 218 -19.19 1.65 1.65
C MET A 218 -19.57 0.51 0.69
N PRO A 219 -20.05 0.79 -0.53
CA PRO A 219 -20.54 -0.26 -1.42
C PRO A 219 -19.41 -1.17 -1.86
N ALA A 220 -19.66 -2.48 -1.90
CA ALA A 220 -18.70 -3.44 -2.41
C ALA A 220 -18.37 -3.15 -3.88
N ARG A 221 -17.12 -3.41 -4.26
CA ARG A 221 -16.74 -3.46 -5.68
C ARG A 221 -17.09 -4.83 -6.25
N LEU A 222 -18.01 -4.84 -7.22
CA LEU A 222 -18.56 -6.00 -7.92
C LEU A 222 -17.80 -6.33 -9.20
N SER A 223 -16.56 -5.83 -9.38
CA SER A 223 -15.79 -5.97 -10.62
C SER A 223 -16.01 -7.31 -11.33
N ASP A 224 -16.65 -7.26 -12.50
CA ASP A 224 -16.85 -8.42 -13.37
C ASP A 224 -15.59 -8.63 -14.21
N ALA A 225 -14.68 -9.44 -13.68
CA ALA A 225 -13.76 -10.18 -14.51
C ALA A 225 -13.52 -11.54 -13.87
N ASP A 226 -14.30 -12.54 -14.28
CA ASP A 226 -13.82 -13.92 -14.27
C ASP A 226 -12.57 -14.00 -15.17
N GLY A 227 -11.41 -13.71 -14.59
CA GLY A 227 -10.11 -13.86 -15.23
C GLY A 227 -9.13 -12.69 -15.06
N ALA A 228 -8.27 -12.78 -14.04
CA ALA A 228 -6.87 -12.30 -14.05
C ALA A 228 -6.56 -10.95 -14.72
N ASP A 229 -7.30 -9.88 -14.41
CA ASP A 229 -7.01 -8.53 -14.91
C ASP A 229 -6.35 -7.64 -13.82
N ALA A 230 -5.27 -6.93 -14.19
CA ALA A 230 -4.51 -6.04 -13.32
C ALA A 230 -5.34 -4.85 -12.81
N ARG A 231 -6.42 -4.53 -13.54
CA ARG A 231 -7.34 -3.42 -13.26
C ARG A 231 -8.18 -3.64 -12.00
N VAL A 232 -8.47 -4.91 -11.65
CA VAL A 232 -9.12 -5.29 -10.38
C VAL A 232 -8.20 -5.05 -9.18
N GLY A 233 -6.88 -5.20 -9.34
CA GLY A 233 -5.91 -4.93 -8.27
C GLY A 233 -5.83 -3.45 -7.90
N LEU A 234 -5.87 -2.58 -8.90
CA LEU A 234 -5.85 -1.13 -8.75
C LEU A 234 -7.16 -0.59 -8.14
N ALA A 235 -8.32 -1.08 -8.60
CA ALA A 235 -9.61 -0.70 -8.03
C ALA A 235 -9.74 -1.11 -6.54
N ASN A 236 -9.17 -2.26 -6.16
CA ASN A 236 -9.11 -2.67 -4.75
C ASN A 236 -8.13 -1.83 -3.92
N ALA A 237 -7.04 -1.34 -4.51
CA ALA A 237 -6.11 -0.45 -3.81
C ALA A 237 -6.77 0.90 -3.49
N ILE A 238 -7.42 1.53 -4.47
CA ILE A 238 -8.22 2.77 -4.27
C ILE A 238 -9.27 2.56 -3.17
N PHE A 239 -9.98 1.42 -3.22
CA PHE A 239 -10.96 1.05 -2.20
C PHE A 239 -10.35 0.98 -0.79
N ASP A 240 -9.24 0.25 -0.63
CA ASP A 240 -8.59 0.08 0.67
C ASP A 240 -8.00 1.39 1.20
N ASP A 241 -7.47 2.25 0.35
CA ASP A 241 -6.89 3.54 0.71
C ASP A 241 -7.97 4.54 1.16
N VAL A 242 -9.10 4.63 0.44
CA VAL A 242 -10.28 5.42 0.87
C VAL A 242 -10.78 4.90 2.23
N ALA A 243 -10.89 3.58 2.40
CA ALA A 243 -11.32 3.00 3.67
C ALA A 243 -10.31 3.24 4.82
N ALA A 244 -9.03 3.44 4.52
CA ALA A 244 -8.02 3.81 5.51
C ALA A 244 -8.16 5.28 5.93
N LEU A 245 -8.42 6.19 4.98
CA LEU A 245 -8.65 7.62 5.25
C LEU A 245 -9.92 7.83 6.09
N VAL A 246 -11.01 7.13 5.79
CA VAL A 246 -12.23 7.18 6.63
C VAL A 246 -11.96 6.70 8.06
N ARG A 247 -11.18 5.61 8.22
CA ARG A 247 -10.82 5.09 9.55
C ARG A 247 -9.87 6.01 10.33
N ALA A 248 -9.10 6.84 9.64
CA ALA A 248 -8.25 7.85 10.28
C ALA A 248 -9.07 8.93 11.01
N GLU A 249 -10.34 9.11 10.61
CA GLU A 249 -11.30 10.03 11.24
C GLU A 249 -12.13 9.39 12.37
N ASP A 250 -11.67 8.26 12.91
CA ASP A 250 -12.36 7.48 13.96
C ASP A 250 -13.77 6.99 13.52
N LEU A 251 -13.93 6.63 12.25
CA LEU A 251 -15.17 6.07 11.69
C LEU A 251 -15.03 4.58 11.36
N ASP A 252 -16.08 3.79 11.60
CA ASP A 252 -16.08 2.34 11.34
C ASP A 252 -16.62 2.02 9.94
N VAL A 253 -15.73 1.71 9.00
CA VAL A 253 -16.11 1.35 7.61
C VAL A 253 -16.60 -0.08 7.52
N VAL A 254 -17.81 -0.26 7.00
CA VAL A 254 -18.43 -1.56 6.72
C VAL A 254 -18.78 -1.64 5.24
N VAL A 255 -18.31 -2.71 4.61
CA VAL A 255 -18.63 -2.98 3.20
C VAL A 255 -20.05 -3.54 3.09
N VAL A 256 -20.89 -2.91 2.25
CA VAL A 256 -22.29 -3.30 2.01
C VAL A 256 -22.50 -3.82 0.60
N ARG A 257 -23.54 -4.61 0.36
CA ARG A 257 -23.84 -5.26 -0.93
C ARG A 257 -25.28 -5.07 -1.38
N ASP A 258 -26.04 -4.27 -0.65
CA ASP A 258 -27.43 -3.94 -0.89
C ASP A 258 -27.71 -2.54 -0.31
N ALA A 259 -28.92 -2.03 -0.57
CA ALA A 259 -29.37 -0.71 -0.14
C ALA A 259 -29.97 -0.69 1.27
N ASP A 260 -29.83 -1.75 2.09
CA ASP A 260 -30.27 -1.70 3.49
C ASP A 260 -29.25 -0.95 4.36
N LEU A 261 -29.50 0.33 4.54
CA LEU A 261 -28.67 1.22 5.34
C LEU A 261 -29.14 1.33 6.81
N THR A 262 -29.93 0.37 7.30
CA THR A 262 -30.41 0.38 8.67
C THR A 262 -29.26 0.34 9.68
N GLY A 263 -29.19 1.37 10.53
CA GLY A 263 -28.17 1.47 11.58
C GLY A 263 -26.78 1.83 11.05
N PHE A 264 -26.71 2.48 9.89
CA PHE A 264 -25.55 3.22 9.41
C PHE A 264 -25.70 4.72 9.67
N ASP A 265 -24.58 5.39 9.87
CA ASP A 265 -24.49 6.80 10.26
C ASP A 265 -23.96 7.69 9.12
N GLY A 266 -23.55 7.09 7.99
CA GLY A 266 -23.08 7.79 6.80
C GLY A 266 -22.74 6.83 5.66
N LEU A 267 -22.49 7.38 4.47
CA LEU A 267 -22.13 6.65 3.26
C LEU A 267 -20.85 7.26 2.63
N VAL A 268 -19.94 6.40 2.19
CA VAL A 268 -18.79 6.80 1.35
C VAL A 268 -18.87 6.04 0.02
N LEU A 269 -18.88 6.77 -1.09
CA LEU A 269 -18.84 6.25 -2.44
C LEU A 269 -17.41 6.47 -3.02
N PRO A 270 -16.59 5.41 -3.16
CA PRO A 270 -15.22 5.53 -3.63
C PRO A 270 -15.12 5.69 -5.17
N GLY A 271 -13.89 5.88 -5.67
CA GLY A 271 -13.59 5.88 -7.12
C GLY A 271 -13.68 4.49 -7.76
N GLY A 272 -13.87 4.41 -9.09
CA GLY A 272 -14.07 3.17 -9.85
C GLY A 272 -14.20 3.43 -11.36
N GLY A 273 -14.65 2.43 -12.13
CA GLY A 273 -14.91 2.55 -13.58
C GLY A 273 -16.06 3.49 -13.94
N ASP A 274 -16.26 3.74 -15.22
CA ASP A 274 -17.21 4.74 -15.70
C ASP A 274 -18.66 4.40 -15.37
N VAL A 275 -19.48 5.43 -15.18
CA VAL A 275 -20.93 5.28 -15.08
C VAL A 275 -21.52 5.08 -16.47
N ASP A 276 -22.38 4.08 -16.66
CA ASP A 276 -23.03 3.81 -17.94
C ASP A 276 -23.81 5.05 -18.45
N PRO A 277 -23.52 5.56 -19.66
CA PRO A 277 -24.24 6.68 -20.26
C PRO A 277 -25.77 6.52 -20.30
N ALA A 278 -26.28 5.29 -20.37
CA ALA A 278 -27.71 5.02 -20.32
C ALA A 278 -28.38 5.49 -19.01
N ARG A 279 -27.63 5.64 -17.91
CA ARG A 279 -28.14 6.05 -16.59
C ARG A 279 -28.50 7.53 -16.51
N TYR A 280 -27.94 8.37 -17.39
CA TYR A 280 -28.15 9.82 -17.40
C TYR A 280 -28.56 10.36 -18.78
N GLY A 281 -28.98 9.47 -19.69
CA GLY A 281 -29.40 9.86 -21.05
C GLY A 281 -28.26 10.34 -21.94
N GLY A 282 -27.03 9.91 -21.66
CA GLY A 282 -25.82 10.20 -22.42
C GLY A 282 -25.68 9.37 -23.70
N ASP A 283 -24.54 9.56 -24.39
CA ASP A 283 -24.23 8.82 -25.61
C ASP A 283 -23.66 7.43 -25.30
N THR A 284 -24.51 6.40 -25.42
CA THR A 284 -24.12 4.99 -25.24
C THR A 284 -23.09 4.48 -26.27
N ALA A 285 -22.80 5.25 -27.34
CA ALA A 285 -21.75 4.92 -28.30
C ALA A 285 -20.37 5.49 -27.92
N ALA A 286 -20.29 6.32 -26.87
CA ALA A 286 -19.03 6.88 -26.39
C ALA A 286 -18.10 5.79 -25.83
N ALA A 287 -16.79 6.04 -25.91
CA ALA A 287 -15.79 5.14 -25.37
C ALA A 287 -15.71 5.30 -23.85
N CYS A 288 -16.46 4.47 -23.12
CA CYS A 288 -16.36 4.37 -21.67
C CYS A 288 -15.51 3.16 -21.24
N TYR A 289 -14.84 3.29 -20.11
CA TYR A 289 -13.94 2.29 -19.55
C TYR A 289 -14.55 1.63 -18.31
N ASP A 290 -14.46 0.29 -18.24
CA ASP A 290 -14.86 -0.53 -17.08
C ASP A 290 -16.31 -0.28 -16.58
N VAL A 291 -17.22 0.00 -17.52
CA VAL A 291 -18.65 0.13 -17.24
C VAL A 291 -19.18 -1.22 -16.75
N ASN A 292 -19.71 -1.21 -15.53
CA ASN A 292 -20.35 -2.37 -14.91
C ASN A 292 -21.79 -2.02 -14.50
N PRO A 293 -22.80 -2.44 -15.28
CA PRO A 293 -24.19 -2.12 -14.99
C PRO A 293 -24.66 -2.59 -13.60
N ALA A 294 -24.15 -3.70 -13.09
CA ALA A 294 -24.49 -4.20 -11.75
C ALA A 294 -23.85 -3.37 -10.63
N GLN A 295 -22.65 -2.82 -10.86
CA GLN A 295 -22.05 -1.83 -9.96
C GLN A 295 -22.84 -0.51 -9.99
N ASP A 296 -23.27 -0.07 -11.17
CA ASP A 296 -24.08 1.13 -11.32
C ASP A 296 -25.41 1.00 -10.58
N ASP A 297 -26.12 -0.12 -10.76
CA ASP A 297 -27.35 -0.42 -10.01
C ASP A 297 -27.10 -0.37 -8.50
N LEU A 298 -26.07 -1.07 -8.02
CA LEU A 298 -25.74 -1.12 -6.59
C LEU A 298 -25.43 0.29 -6.02
N ASP A 299 -24.57 1.05 -6.70
CA ASP A 299 -24.12 2.35 -6.21
C ASP A 299 -25.24 3.39 -6.28
N LEU A 300 -26.08 3.37 -7.33
CA LEU A 300 -27.24 4.25 -7.45
C LEU A 300 -28.32 3.92 -6.41
N ASP A 301 -28.62 2.63 -6.19
CA ASP A 301 -29.61 2.20 -5.19
C ASP A 301 -29.17 2.57 -3.77
N ILE A 302 -27.88 2.37 -3.44
CA ILE A 302 -27.32 2.76 -2.14
C ILE A 302 -27.30 4.29 -1.97
N ALA A 303 -26.90 5.03 -3.01
CA ALA A 303 -26.92 6.50 -2.98
C ALA A 303 -28.34 7.03 -2.73
N ALA A 304 -29.33 6.52 -3.47
CA ALA A 304 -30.73 6.88 -3.30
C ALA A 304 -31.25 6.55 -1.89
N ALA A 305 -30.91 5.38 -1.35
CA ALA A 305 -31.28 5.00 0.02
C ALA A 305 -30.65 5.92 1.07
N ALA A 306 -29.38 6.30 0.92
CA ALA A 306 -28.70 7.22 1.83
C ALA A 306 -29.30 8.62 1.80
N VAL A 307 -29.61 9.13 0.60
CA VAL A 307 -30.30 10.41 0.40
C VAL A 307 -31.68 10.39 1.05
N ALA A 308 -32.48 9.34 0.82
CA ALA A 308 -33.80 9.19 1.41
C ALA A 308 -33.77 9.12 2.95
N ALA A 309 -32.71 8.53 3.51
CA ALA A 309 -32.47 8.47 4.95
C ALA A 309 -31.85 9.75 5.54
N GLY A 310 -31.48 10.73 4.71
CA GLY A 310 -30.80 11.96 5.15
C GLY A 310 -29.42 11.71 5.76
N LEU A 311 -28.76 10.61 5.37
CA LEU A 311 -27.42 10.28 5.86
C LEU A 311 -26.38 11.23 5.25
N PRO A 312 -25.33 11.59 6.01
CA PRO A 312 -24.13 12.20 5.44
C PRO A 312 -23.51 11.33 4.35
N ILE A 313 -23.10 11.94 3.23
CA ILE A 313 -22.51 11.24 2.09
C ILE A 313 -21.22 11.92 1.64
N LEU A 314 -20.17 11.12 1.44
CA LEU A 314 -18.93 11.52 0.76
C LEU A 314 -18.81 10.77 -0.58
N GLY A 315 -18.64 11.49 -1.68
CA GLY A 315 -18.29 10.92 -2.99
C GLY A 315 -16.85 11.23 -3.41
N VAL A 316 -16.14 10.25 -3.94
CA VAL A 316 -14.77 10.41 -4.47
C VAL A 316 -14.70 9.92 -5.91
N CYS A 317 -14.23 10.78 -6.83
CA CYS A 317 -14.13 10.54 -8.26
C CYS A 317 -15.46 9.99 -8.84
N ARG A 318 -15.52 8.71 -9.19
CA ARG A 318 -16.76 8.03 -9.61
C ARG A 318 -17.92 8.22 -8.61
N GLY A 319 -17.63 8.28 -7.30
CA GLY A 319 -18.65 8.54 -6.28
C GLY A 319 -19.33 9.90 -6.43
N LEU A 320 -18.59 10.93 -6.84
CA LEU A 320 -19.16 12.25 -7.19
C LEU A 320 -20.09 12.13 -8.41
N GLN A 321 -19.67 11.37 -9.42
CA GLN A 321 -20.43 11.19 -10.66
C GLN A 321 -21.75 10.43 -10.40
N VAL A 322 -21.70 9.34 -9.62
CA VAL A 322 -22.92 8.62 -9.19
C VAL A 322 -23.86 9.54 -8.42
N LEU A 323 -23.35 10.36 -7.51
CA LEU A 323 -24.19 11.32 -6.81
C LEU A 323 -24.84 12.29 -7.78
N ASN A 324 -24.07 12.88 -8.70
CA ASN A 324 -24.62 13.79 -9.71
C ASN A 324 -25.76 13.15 -10.51
N VAL A 325 -25.55 11.91 -11.00
CA VAL A 325 -26.56 11.15 -11.74
C VAL A 325 -27.78 10.81 -10.87
N SER A 326 -27.58 10.47 -9.58
CA SER A 326 -28.68 10.19 -8.64
C SER A 326 -29.57 11.41 -8.37
N PHE A 327 -29.03 12.62 -8.51
CA PHE A 327 -29.77 13.89 -8.45
C PHE A 327 -30.24 14.37 -9.84
N GLY A 328 -30.17 13.53 -10.87
CA GLY A 328 -30.67 13.83 -12.22
C GLY A 328 -29.72 14.67 -13.10
N GLY A 329 -28.47 14.83 -12.69
CA GLY A 329 -27.43 15.47 -13.49
C GLY A 329 -26.90 14.55 -14.60
N THR A 330 -26.05 15.12 -15.45
CA THR A 330 -25.45 14.42 -16.61
C THR A 330 -23.93 14.48 -16.58
N LEU A 331 -23.27 13.60 -17.32
CA LEU A 331 -21.81 13.55 -17.44
C LEU A 331 -21.36 13.84 -18.87
N VAL A 332 -20.15 14.38 -19.00
CA VAL A 332 -19.34 14.26 -20.20
C VAL A 332 -18.71 12.87 -20.18
N GLU A 333 -18.95 12.09 -21.23
CA GLU A 333 -18.47 10.71 -21.36
C GLU A 333 -16.95 10.63 -21.55
N ASP A 334 -16.39 11.59 -22.27
CA ASP A 334 -14.95 11.73 -22.51
C ASP A 334 -14.61 13.21 -22.68
N LEU A 335 -13.78 13.73 -21.78
CA LEU A 335 -13.36 15.13 -21.80
C LEU A 335 -12.57 15.41 -23.09
N ALA A 336 -12.95 16.48 -23.79
CA ALA A 336 -12.16 16.97 -24.90
C ALA A 336 -10.78 17.43 -24.40
N ALA A 337 -9.76 17.27 -25.25
CA ALA A 337 -8.42 17.75 -24.93
C ALA A 337 -8.44 19.24 -24.57
N SER A 338 -7.88 19.58 -23.40
CA SER A 338 -7.72 20.94 -22.90
C SER A 338 -6.28 21.17 -22.45
N ASP A 339 -5.95 22.40 -22.05
CA ASP A 339 -4.65 22.71 -21.43
C ASP A 339 -4.52 22.10 -20.02
N VAL A 340 -5.62 21.60 -19.45
CA VAL A 340 -5.67 20.89 -18.17
C VAL A 340 -5.69 19.39 -18.44
N LEU A 341 -4.72 18.68 -17.88
CA LEU A 341 -4.68 17.22 -17.96
C LEU A 341 -5.47 16.63 -16.79
N HIS A 342 -6.57 15.94 -17.10
CA HIS A 342 -7.39 15.18 -16.14
C HIS A 342 -7.09 13.67 -16.15
N THR A 343 -6.52 13.16 -17.24
CA THR A 343 -5.99 11.80 -17.31
C THR A 343 -4.47 11.79 -17.42
N PRO A 344 -3.80 10.81 -16.79
CA PRO A 344 -2.43 10.45 -17.12
C PRO A 344 -2.29 10.18 -18.62
N GLY A 345 -1.21 10.64 -19.23
CA GLY A 345 -0.94 10.35 -20.65
C GLY A 345 -0.76 8.85 -20.90
N ASP A 346 -1.23 8.37 -22.06
CA ASP A 346 -0.98 7.00 -22.52
C ASP A 346 0.42 6.91 -23.16
N ASP A 347 1.46 6.83 -22.34
CA ASP A 347 2.83 6.59 -22.79
C ASP A 347 3.10 5.10 -23.12
N GLY A 348 2.07 4.24 -23.06
CA GLY A 348 2.16 2.81 -23.30
C GLY A 348 2.83 2.02 -22.18
N CYS A 349 3.04 2.61 -20.99
CA CYS A 349 3.68 1.96 -19.85
C CYS A 349 2.68 1.33 -18.84
N GLY A 350 1.38 1.63 -18.94
CA GLY A 350 0.33 0.90 -18.22
C GLY A 350 0.33 1.01 -16.69
N GLU A 351 0.89 2.08 -16.12
CA GLU A 351 0.91 2.34 -14.67
C GLU A 351 0.47 3.81 -14.48
N LEU A 352 -0.63 4.08 -13.76
CA LEU A 352 -1.18 5.44 -13.62
C LEU A 352 -0.18 6.36 -12.87
N GLU A 353 0.58 7.19 -13.59
CA GLU A 353 1.19 8.40 -13.02
C GLU A 353 0.09 9.47 -12.94
N TRP A 354 -0.53 9.66 -11.77
CA TRP A 354 -1.52 10.73 -11.53
C TRP A 354 -1.08 12.05 -12.16
N THR A 355 -1.97 12.70 -12.90
CA THR A 355 -1.71 14.07 -13.36
C THR A 355 -2.14 15.06 -12.27
N TRP A 356 -1.52 16.23 -12.26
CA TRP A 356 -1.76 17.25 -11.23
C TRP A 356 -2.15 18.56 -11.88
N HIS A 357 -3.23 19.16 -11.40
CA HIS A 357 -3.69 20.45 -11.90
C HIS A 357 -4.27 21.33 -10.78
N PRO A 358 -4.28 22.66 -10.96
CA PRO A 358 -4.86 23.58 -9.99
C PRO A 358 -6.39 23.58 -10.05
N VAL A 359 -7.00 23.69 -8.88
CA VAL A 359 -8.45 23.79 -8.69
C VAL A 359 -8.74 24.98 -7.77
N ALA A 360 -9.62 25.86 -8.21
CA ALA A 360 -10.12 26.97 -7.41
C ALA A 360 -11.28 26.50 -6.53
N VAL A 361 -11.23 26.80 -5.24
CA VAL A 361 -12.21 26.41 -4.23
C VAL A 361 -13.11 27.58 -3.89
N ALA A 362 -14.42 27.38 -3.96
CA ALA A 362 -15.41 28.41 -3.71
C ALA A 362 -15.35 28.87 -2.23
N PRO A 363 -15.28 30.20 -1.98
CA PRO A 363 -15.33 30.72 -0.62
C PRO A 363 -16.68 30.40 0.02
N GLY A 364 -16.66 29.93 1.27
CA GLY A 364 -17.88 29.56 2.01
C GLY A 364 -18.39 28.14 1.75
N SER A 365 -17.72 27.35 0.89
CA SER A 365 -17.94 25.90 0.84
C SER A 365 -17.51 25.23 2.15
N ARG A 366 -18.12 24.09 2.50
CA ARG A 366 -17.71 23.29 3.67
C ARG A 366 -16.27 22.82 3.51
N LEU A 367 -15.91 22.36 2.30
CA LEU A 367 -14.53 21.94 1.96
C LEU A 367 -13.49 23.02 2.23
N ARG A 368 -13.82 24.29 1.98
CA ARG A 368 -12.84 25.37 2.13
C ARG A 368 -12.27 25.47 3.55
N GLY A 369 -13.03 25.12 4.58
CA GLY A 369 -12.59 25.23 5.98
C GLY A 369 -11.38 24.36 6.32
N ASP A 370 -11.28 23.20 5.68
CA ASP A 370 -10.25 22.18 5.93
C ASP A 370 -9.15 22.16 4.86
N LEU A 371 -9.29 22.96 3.79
CA LEU A 371 -8.31 23.07 2.72
C LEU A 371 -7.24 24.14 2.99
N PRO A 372 -5.97 23.91 2.57
CA PRO A 372 -4.84 24.77 2.92
C PRO A 372 -4.85 26.13 2.19
N ALA A 373 -5.60 26.27 1.09
CA ALA A 373 -5.61 27.47 0.26
C ALA A 373 -6.93 27.59 -0.53
N ASP A 374 -7.16 28.77 -1.14
CA ASP A 374 -8.27 29.02 -2.07
C ASP A 374 -8.04 28.37 -3.44
N GLU A 375 -6.79 28.03 -3.77
CA GLU A 375 -6.40 27.28 -4.96
C GLU A 375 -5.46 26.15 -4.53
N ILE A 376 -5.78 24.93 -4.94
CA ILE A 376 -5.09 23.69 -4.53
C ILE A 376 -4.67 22.89 -5.76
N ALA A 377 -3.52 22.22 -5.68
CA ALA A 377 -3.11 21.26 -6.72
C ALA A 377 -3.61 19.86 -6.34
N VAL A 378 -4.42 19.25 -7.21
CA VAL A 378 -5.09 17.98 -6.94
C VAL A 378 -4.60 16.87 -7.87
N ALA A 379 -4.65 15.62 -7.39
CA ALA A 379 -4.33 14.45 -8.19
C ALA A 379 -5.54 13.99 -9.01
N SER A 380 -5.38 13.89 -10.32
CA SER A 380 -6.46 13.60 -11.26
C SER A 380 -6.16 12.35 -12.10
N GLY A 381 -7.22 11.59 -12.37
CA GLY A 381 -7.20 10.30 -13.04
C GLY A 381 -8.55 9.95 -13.66
N HIS A 382 -9.27 10.95 -14.17
CA HIS A 382 -10.61 10.79 -14.72
C HIS A 382 -10.70 11.40 -16.12
N HIS A 383 -11.50 10.77 -16.99
CA HIS A 383 -11.85 11.34 -18.30
C HIS A 383 -13.34 11.66 -18.42
N GLN A 384 -14.18 11.08 -17.54
CA GLN A 384 -15.54 11.54 -17.32
C GLN A 384 -15.57 12.73 -16.35
N ALA A 385 -16.53 13.63 -16.52
CA ALA A 385 -16.77 14.76 -15.63
C ALA A 385 -18.24 15.17 -15.63
N ILE A 386 -18.67 15.98 -14.66
CA ILE A 386 -20.01 16.56 -14.67
C ILE A 386 -20.19 17.48 -15.88
N ARG A 387 -21.29 17.28 -16.63
CA ARG A 387 -21.77 18.21 -17.66
C ARG A 387 -22.82 19.14 -17.08
N ASP A 388 -23.93 18.56 -16.64
CA ASP A 388 -25.02 19.28 -15.96
C ASP A 388 -25.10 18.81 -14.50
N LEU A 389 -25.15 19.76 -13.57
CA LEU A 389 -25.32 19.46 -12.15
C LEU A 389 -26.73 18.95 -11.86
N GLY A 390 -26.82 17.92 -11.03
CA GLY A 390 -28.08 17.42 -10.48
C GLY A 390 -28.75 18.42 -9.54
N GLU A 391 -30.04 18.19 -9.25
CA GLU A 391 -30.85 19.07 -8.42
C GLU A 391 -30.25 19.25 -7.01
N GLY A 392 -30.12 20.51 -6.57
CA GLY A 392 -29.61 20.86 -5.23
C GLY A 392 -28.10 20.73 -5.06
N LEU A 393 -27.36 20.26 -6.07
CA LEU A 393 -25.90 20.24 -6.08
C LEU A 393 -25.35 21.58 -6.56
N ILE A 394 -24.34 22.08 -5.85
CA ILE A 394 -23.59 23.29 -6.20
C ILE A 394 -22.12 22.94 -6.43
N ALA A 395 -21.53 23.48 -7.50
CA ALA A 395 -20.09 23.37 -7.71
C ALA A 395 -19.34 24.21 -6.66
N THR A 396 -18.48 23.55 -5.88
CA THR A 396 -17.69 24.16 -4.82
C THR A 396 -16.19 24.14 -5.08
N ALA A 397 -15.75 23.44 -6.13
CA ALA A 397 -14.41 23.58 -6.67
C ALA A 397 -14.42 23.37 -8.20
N THR A 398 -13.58 24.10 -8.93
CA THR A 398 -13.54 24.07 -10.41
C THR A 398 -12.11 24.22 -10.92
N ALA A 399 -11.75 23.41 -11.93
CA ALA A 399 -10.49 23.53 -12.66
C ALA A 399 -10.51 24.75 -13.62
N THR A 400 -9.34 25.15 -14.13
CA THR A 400 -9.21 26.35 -14.97
C THR A 400 -9.89 26.24 -16.34
N ASP A 401 -10.18 25.03 -16.80
CA ASP A 401 -10.94 24.77 -18.04
C ASP A 401 -12.46 24.66 -17.80
N GLY A 402 -12.92 24.85 -16.56
CA GLY A 402 -14.33 24.85 -16.19
C GLY A 402 -14.86 23.50 -15.71
N VAL A 403 -14.03 22.45 -15.66
CA VAL A 403 -14.43 21.16 -15.12
C VAL A 403 -14.74 21.26 -13.63
N VAL A 404 -15.91 20.74 -13.22
CA VAL A 404 -16.33 20.71 -11.81
C VAL A 404 -15.53 19.65 -11.07
N GLU A 405 -14.82 20.08 -10.03
CA GLU A 405 -13.89 19.25 -9.27
C GLU A 405 -14.39 18.94 -7.85
N ALA A 406 -15.34 19.71 -7.32
CA ALA A 406 -16.08 19.34 -6.12
C ALA A 406 -17.50 19.87 -6.17
N VAL A 407 -18.40 19.14 -5.50
CA VAL A 407 -19.78 19.54 -5.29
C VAL A 407 -20.19 19.39 -3.83
N GLU A 408 -21.09 20.24 -3.40
CA GLU A 408 -21.82 20.11 -2.13
C GLU A 408 -23.32 20.20 -2.41
N HIS A 409 -24.14 19.65 -1.53
CA HIS A 409 -25.59 19.85 -1.62
C HIS A 409 -26.03 21.04 -0.75
N GLU A 410 -26.94 21.88 -1.27
CA GLU A 410 -27.41 23.11 -0.61
C GLU A 410 -27.98 22.85 0.81
N THR A 411 -28.78 21.80 0.96
CA THR A 411 -29.45 21.45 2.24
C THR A 411 -29.03 20.11 2.84
N LEU A 412 -28.68 19.11 2.03
CA LEU A 412 -28.31 17.78 2.51
C LEU A 412 -26.84 17.72 2.98
N PRO A 413 -26.48 16.78 3.89
CA PRO A 413 -25.11 16.60 4.38
C PRO A 413 -24.23 15.86 3.35
N ILE A 414 -24.13 16.40 2.14
CA ILE A 414 -23.39 15.78 1.02
C ILE A 414 -22.21 16.66 0.64
N VAL A 415 -21.05 16.02 0.48
CA VAL A 415 -19.83 16.59 -0.09
C VAL A 415 -19.24 15.56 -1.06
N ALA A 416 -18.73 15.99 -2.21
CA ALA A 416 -18.06 15.09 -3.12
C ALA A 416 -16.93 15.79 -3.87
N VAL A 417 -15.90 15.04 -4.22
CA VAL A 417 -14.70 15.52 -4.93
C VAL A 417 -14.40 14.63 -6.13
N GLN A 418 -13.91 15.21 -7.22
CA GLN A 418 -13.62 14.53 -8.47
C GLN A 418 -12.18 14.01 -8.52
N TRP A 419 -11.26 14.73 -7.87
CA TRP A 419 -9.88 14.29 -7.66
C TRP A 419 -9.79 13.06 -6.74
N HIS A 420 -8.57 12.54 -6.58
CA HIS A 420 -8.25 11.39 -5.74
C HIS A 420 -7.44 11.82 -4.51
N PRO A 421 -8.08 12.14 -3.35
CA PRO A 421 -7.36 12.42 -2.11
C PRO A 421 -6.45 11.26 -1.65
N GLU A 422 -6.80 10.04 -2.05
CA GLU A 422 -6.06 8.81 -1.76
C GLU A 422 -4.82 8.62 -2.63
N ALA A 423 -4.64 9.43 -3.67
CA ALA A 423 -3.51 9.32 -4.58
C ALA A 423 -2.18 9.51 -3.86
N GLU A 424 -1.20 8.67 -4.21
CA GLU A 424 0.15 8.81 -3.72
C GLU A 424 0.75 10.17 -4.14
N GLY A 425 1.41 10.84 -3.19
CA GLY A 425 1.96 12.18 -3.38
C GLY A 425 1.04 13.30 -2.92
N THR A 426 -0.23 13.02 -2.61
CA THR A 426 -1.17 14.02 -2.07
C THR A 426 -0.69 14.50 -0.69
N PRO A 427 -0.52 15.82 -0.49
CA PRO A 427 -0.20 16.36 0.83
C PRO A 427 -1.22 15.91 1.88
N ALA A 428 -0.75 15.54 3.08
CA ALA A 428 -1.61 14.94 4.10
C ALA A 428 -2.84 15.80 4.48
N GLU A 429 -2.67 17.12 4.53
CA GLU A 429 -3.76 18.06 4.80
C GLU A 429 -4.82 18.05 3.68
N LEU A 430 -4.39 17.98 2.42
CA LEU A 430 -5.28 17.89 1.26
C LEU A 430 -5.99 16.52 1.19
N ALA A 431 -5.27 15.44 1.51
CA ALA A 431 -5.82 14.09 1.55
C ALA A 431 -6.90 13.95 2.63
N ALA A 432 -6.71 14.56 3.79
CA ALA A 432 -7.62 14.46 4.94
C ALA A 432 -8.88 15.33 4.80
N ALA A 433 -8.80 16.50 4.13
CA ALA A 433 -9.84 17.52 4.16
C ALA A 433 -11.27 17.01 3.80
N PRO A 434 -11.50 16.25 2.71
CA PRO A 434 -12.85 15.76 2.40
C PRO A 434 -13.39 14.78 3.45
N PHE A 435 -12.51 13.99 4.08
CA PHE A 435 -12.87 13.02 5.10
C PHE A 435 -13.15 13.67 6.45
N ALA A 436 -12.40 14.71 6.80
CA ALA A 436 -12.62 15.51 8.00
C ALA A 436 -13.99 16.21 7.94
N VAL A 437 -14.31 16.88 6.81
CA VAL A 437 -15.62 17.49 6.58
C VAL A 437 -16.74 16.45 6.68
N PHE A 438 -16.56 15.29 6.05
CA PHE A 438 -17.53 14.20 6.14
C PHE A 438 -17.72 13.69 7.58
N ALA A 439 -16.64 13.51 8.33
CA ALA A 439 -16.70 13.05 9.71
C ALA A 439 -17.45 14.04 10.61
N ASP A 440 -17.28 15.33 10.38
CA ASP A 440 -18.02 16.37 11.11
C ASP A 440 -19.51 16.34 10.77
N LEU A 441 -19.88 16.11 9.51
CA LEU A 441 -21.28 15.88 9.12
C LEU A 441 -21.89 14.65 9.81
N VAL A 442 -21.14 13.54 9.87
CA VAL A 442 -21.55 12.31 10.58
C VAL A 442 -21.75 12.55 12.07
N ARG A 443 -20.79 13.22 12.72
CA ARG A 443 -20.86 13.54 14.15
C ARG A 443 -22.04 14.47 14.46
N ALA A 444 -22.29 15.47 13.61
CA ALA A 444 -23.43 16.36 13.73
C ALA A 444 -24.77 15.61 13.56
N GLY A 445 -24.87 14.71 12.57
CA GLY A 445 -26.04 13.86 12.37
C GLY A 445 -26.34 12.94 13.55
N CYS A 446 -25.31 12.29 14.11
CA CYS A 446 -25.43 11.44 15.29
C CYS A 446 -25.94 12.20 16.52
N LEU A 447 -25.57 13.47 16.67
CA LEU A 447 -26.05 14.32 17.76
C LEU A 447 -27.51 14.73 17.58
N ALA A 448 -27.96 14.95 16.34
CA ALA A 448 -29.34 15.34 16.04
C ALA A 448 -30.36 14.18 16.20
N GLN A 449 -29.89 12.93 16.17
CA GLN A 449 -30.72 11.72 16.36
C GLN A 449 -30.87 11.28 17.83
N ARG A 450 -30.17 11.94 18.77
CA ARG A 450 -30.30 11.72 20.22
C ARG A 450 -31.26 12.73 20.84
#